data_AF-S0FGS5-F1
#
_entry.id   AF-S0FGS5-F1
#
_cell.length_a   1.000
_cell.length_b   1.000
_cell.length_c   1.000
_cell.angle_alpha   90.00
_cell.angle_beta   90.00
_cell.angle_gamma   90.00
#
_symmetry.space_group_name_H-M   'P 1'
#
loop_
_entity.id
_entity.type
_entity.pdbx_description
1 polymer ?
#
loop_
_entity_poly.entity_id
_entity_poly.type
_entity_poly.pdbx_seq_one_letter_code
_entity_poly.pdbx_strand_id
1 'polypeptide(L)'
;MFDLDRTKKTIIAMFCLSAVSLVLSFIGFAVGGSELIMNGIMNSPGHTILMFASFGIFVLSLLTGIGFRALSKDIAEELKYLNDRIKN
;
A
#
# COMPACT_ATOMS: atom_id res chain seq x y z
N MET A 1 6.87 22.08 -15.33
CA MET A 1 7.02 20.72 -14.75
C MET A 1 5.64 20.11 -14.76
N PHE A 2 5.41 19.00 -15.48
CA PHE A 2 4.09 18.36 -15.49
C PHE A 2 3.82 17.82 -14.08
N ASP A 3 3.05 18.57 -13.29
CA ASP A 3 2.77 18.18 -11.92
C ASP A 3 1.58 17.23 -11.92
N LEU A 4 1.84 15.92 -11.82
CA LEU A 4 0.80 14.94 -11.48
C LEU A 4 0.46 15.05 -9.99
N ASP A 5 0.07 16.24 -9.54
CA ASP A 5 -0.26 16.53 -8.14
C ASP A 5 -1.34 15.60 -7.60
N ARG A 6 -2.32 15.27 -8.44
CA ARG A 6 -3.39 14.34 -8.09
C ARG A 6 -2.85 12.92 -7.86
N THR A 7 -1.98 12.44 -8.72
CA THR A 7 -1.38 11.10 -8.60
C THR A 7 -0.43 11.02 -7.41
N LYS A 8 0.36 12.06 -7.14
CA LYS A 8 1.20 12.15 -5.93
C LYS A 8 0.36 12.06 -4.65
N LYS A 9 -0.74 12.81 -4.56
CA LYS A 9 -1.67 12.75 -3.42
C LYS A 9 -2.27 11.36 -3.25
N THR A 10 -2.67 10.69 -4.35
CA THR A 10 -3.19 9.32 -4.31
C THR A 10 -2.13 8.33 -3.83
N ILE A 11 -0.88 8.43 -4.32
CA ILE A 11 0.22 7.57 -3.88
C ILE A 11 0.44 7.72 -2.37
N ILE A 12 0.49 8.95 -1.87
CA ILE A 12 0.65 9.22 -0.42
C ILE A 12 -0.50 8.60 0.37
N ALA A 13 -1.75 8.79 -0.07
CA ALA A 13 -2.92 8.21 0.60
C ALA A 13 -2.85 6.67 0.65
N MET A 14 -2.39 6.02 -0.42
CA MET A 14 -2.21 4.56 -0.47
C MET A 14 -1.13 4.08 0.51
N PHE A 15 -0.01 4.81 0.62
CA PHE A 15 1.01 4.51 1.63
C PHE A 15 0.48 4.71 3.06
N CYS A 16 -0.28 5.77 3.33
CA CYS A 16 -0.93 5.95 4.63
C CYS A 16 -1.90 4.82 4.95
N LEU A 17 -2.73 4.42 3.99
CA LEU A 17 -3.66 3.29 4.15
C LEU A 17 -2.91 1.99 4.42
N SER A 18 -1.78 1.77 3.75
CA SER A 18 -0.91 0.60 4.00
C SER A 18 -0.40 0.58 5.44
N ALA A 19 0.08 1.72 5.95
CA ALA A 19 0.60 1.83 7.32
C ALA A 19 -0.50 1.56 8.36
N VAL A 20 -1.70 2.15 8.18
CA VAL A 20 -2.84 1.92 9.07
C VAL A 20 -3.26 0.44 9.06
N SER A 21 -3.33 -0.16 7.87
CA SER A 21 -3.72 -1.57 7.71
C SER A 21 -2.69 -2.51 8.34
N LEU A 22 -1.41 -2.19 8.26
CA LEU A 22 -0.35 -2.94 8.93
C LEU A 22 -0.50 -2.87 10.45
N VAL A 23 -0.77 -1.70 11.01
CA VAL A 23 -1.02 -1.54 12.46
C VAL A 23 -2.22 -2.37 12.91
N LEU A 24 -3.33 -2.34 12.17
CA LEU A 24 -4.50 -3.15 12.46
C LEU A 24 -4.21 -4.66 12.40
N SER A 25 -3.36 -5.08 11.46
CA SER A 25 -2.89 -6.46 11.38
C SER A 25 -2.12 -6.86 12.65
N PHE A 26 -1.22 -6.00 13.13
CA PHE A 26 -0.48 -6.26 14.38
C PHE A 26 -1.39 -6.30 15.61
N ILE A 27 -2.43 -5.47 15.66
CA ILE A 27 -3.42 -5.51 16.75
C ILE A 27 -4.16 -6.86 16.74
N GLY A 28 -4.60 -7.33 15.57
CA GLY A 28 -5.22 -8.65 15.44
C GLY A 28 -4.30 -9.78 15.89
N PHE A 29 -3.01 -9.69 15.52
CA PHE A 29 -2.00 -10.65 15.94
C PHE A 29 -1.68 -10.57 17.45
N ALA A 30 -1.64 -9.39 18.06
CA ALA A 30 -1.32 -9.25 19.49
C ALA A 30 -2.36 -9.92 20.40
N VAL A 31 -3.62 -9.99 19.96
CA VAL A 31 -4.72 -10.56 20.77
C VAL A 31 -4.85 -12.07 20.62
N GLY A 32 -4.57 -12.66 19.45
CA GLY A 32 -4.72 -14.11 19.23
C GLY A 32 -3.53 -14.83 18.60
N GLY A 33 -2.42 -14.14 18.38
CA GLY A 33 -1.23 -14.69 17.71
C GLY A 33 -0.51 -15.76 18.53
N SER A 34 -0.65 -15.74 19.86
CA SER A 34 -0.11 -16.81 20.72
C SER A 34 -0.78 -18.15 20.43
N GLU A 35 -2.12 -18.17 20.30
CA GLU A 35 -2.88 -19.36 19.92
C GLU A 35 -2.55 -19.79 18.50
N LEU A 36 -2.40 -18.83 17.58
CA LEU A 36 -2.01 -19.13 16.20
C LEU A 36 -0.63 -19.81 16.13
N ILE A 37 0.35 -19.33 16.89
CA ILE A 37 1.71 -19.92 16.91
C ILE A 37 1.72 -21.29 17.58
N MET A 38 1.00 -21.46 18.69
CA MET A 38 1.03 -22.70 19.47
C MET A 38 0.16 -23.80 18.85
N ASN A 39 -1.03 -23.46 18.37
CA ASN A 39 -2.06 -24.41 17.95
C ASN A 39 -2.29 -24.41 16.43
N GLY A 40 -1.66 -23.49 15.69
CA GLY A 40 -1.90 -23.29 14.25
C GLY A 40 -3.25 -22.64 13.93
N ILE A 41 -4.10 -22.43 14.94
CA ILE A 41 -5.46 -21.92 14.81
C ILE A 41 -5.69 -20.91 15.93
N MET A 42 -6.36 -19.83 15.59
CA MET A 42 -6.69 -18.75 16.50
C MET A 42 -8.20 -18.80 16.80
N ASN A 43 -8.56 -19.04 18.06
CA ASN A 43 -9.94 -19.26 18.51
C ASN A 43 -10.67 -17.93 18.79
N SER A 44 -10.37 -16.90 17.99
CA SER A 44 -11.06 -15.62 18.01
C SER A 44 -11.33 -15.16 16.58
N PRO A 45 -12.52 -15.49 16.02
CA PRO A 45 -12.79 -15.28 14.60
C PRO A 45 -12.71 -13.80 14.19
N GLY A 46 -13.11 -12.88 15.07
CA GLY A 46 -13.04 -11.44 14.81
C GLY A 46 -11.60 -10.93 14.66
N HIS A 47 -10.70 -11.32 15.56
CA HIS A 47 -9.29 -10.91 15.49
C HIS A 47 -8.56 -11.61 14.33
N THR A 48 -8.94 -12.84 13.99
CA THR A 48 -8.38 -13.58 12.86
C THR A 48 -8.72 -12.87 11.55
N ILE A 49 -9.99 -12.49 11.37
CA ILE A 49 -10.43 -11.73 10.20
C ILE A 49 -9.73 -10.38 10.16
N LEU A 50 -9.69 -9.64 11.27
CA LEU A 50 -9.01 -8.35 11.35
C LEU A 50 -7.55 -8.47 10.93
N MET A 51 -6.84 -9.48 11.43
CA MET A 51 -5.42 -9.69 11.12
C MET A 51 -5.22 -9.95 9.62
N PHE A 52 -5.87 -10.99 9.08
CA PHE A 52 -5.63 -11.40 7.68
C PHE A 52 -6.20 -10.42 6.66
N ALA A 53 -7.38 -9.85 6.90
CA ALA A 53 -7.96 -8.85 6.01
C ALA A 53 -7.12 -7.58 5.98
N SER A 54 -6.69 -7.08 7.15
CA SER A 54 -5.85 -5.88 7.21
C SER A 54 -4.47 -6.13 6.61
N PHE A 55 -3.89 -7.31 6.81
CA PHE A 55 -2.65 -7.69 6.16
C PHE A 55 -2.79 -7.75 4.63
N GLY A 56 -3.90 -8.32 4.13
CA GLY A 56 -4.20 -8.35 2.71
C GLY A 56 -4.33 -6.94 2.11
N ILE A 57 -5.05 -6.04 2.79
CA ILE A 57 -5.18 -4.64 2.37
C ILE A 57 -3.82 -3.93 2.40
N PHE A 58 -2.99 -4.19 3.41
CA PHE A 58 -1.62 -3.68 3.48
C PHE A 58 -0.81 -4.08 2.24
N VAL A 59 -0.77 -5.37 1.88
CA VAL A 59 -0.02 -5.85 0.72
C VAL A 59 -0.55 -5.21 -0.57
N LEU A 60 -1.86 -5.20 -0.77
CA LEU A 60 -2.47 -4.65 -1.98
C LEU A 60 -2.17 -3.15 -2.12
N SER A 61 -2.37 -2.37 -1.07
CA SER A 61 -2.14 -0.91 -1.06
C SER A 61 -0.66 -0.56 -1.22
N LEU A 62 0.24 -1.33 -0.61
CA LEU A 62 1.68 -1.15 -0.77
C LEU A 62 2.12 -1.40 -2.22
N LEU A 63 1.69 -2.51 -2.83
CA LEU A 63 2.02 -2.86 -4.21
C LEU A 63 1.45 -1.84 -5.20
N THR A 64 0.19 -1.41 -5.02
CA THR A 64 -0.39 -0.36 -5.88
C THR A 64 0.29 0.99 -5.67
N GLY A 65 0.67 1.36 -4.44
CA GLY A 65 1.42 2.58 -4.16
C GLY A 65 2.79 2.61 -4.86
N ILE A 66 3.52 1.49 -4.82
CA ILE A 66 4.80 1.33 -5.53
C ILE A 66 4.60 1.37 -7.04
N GLY A 67 3.61 0.63 -7.57
CA GLY A 67 3.30 0.58 -9.00
C GLY A 67 2.94 1.96 -9.56
N PHE A 68 2.07 2.71 -8.87
CA PHE A 68 1.73 4.08 -9.27
C PHE A 68 2.93 5.03 -9.20
N ARG A 69 3.82 4.86 -8.22
CA ARG A 69 5.05 5.66 -8.13
C ARG A 69 5.98 5.39 -9.31
N ALA A 70 6.15 4.12 -9.70
CA ALA A 70 6.95 3.75 -10.87
C ALA A 70 6.35 4.33 -12.16
N LEU A 71 5.06 4.09 -12.40
CA LEU A 71 4.34 4.64 -13.55
C LEU A 71 4.39 6.17 -13.63
N SER A 72 4.24 6.85 -12.49
CA SER A 72 4.32 8.32 -12.44
C SER A 72 5.70 8.83 -12.83
N LYS A 73 6.76 8.08 -12.52
CA LYS A 73 8.13 8.43 -12.88
C LYS A 73 8.34 8.26 -14.39
N ASP A 74 7.90 7.13 -14.94
CA ASP A 74 8.04 6.82 -16.37
C ASP A 74 7.29 7.86 -17.23
N ILE A 75 6.03 8.16 -16.88
CA ILE A 75 5.22 9.16 -17.57
C ILE A 75 5.88 10.55 -17.53
N ALA A 76 6.44 10.94 -16.38
CA ALA A 76 7.09 12.24 -16.24
C ALA A 76 8.36 12.35 -17.10
N GLU A 77 9.11 11.26 -17.23
CA GLU A 77 10.32 11.18 -18.05
C GLU A 77 9.97 11.23 -19.55
N GLU A 78 8.92 10.52 -19.96
CA GLU A 78 8.44 10.49 -21.34
C GLU A 78 7.84 11.84 -21.77
N LEU A 79 7.08 12.50 -20.89
CA LEU A 79 6.58 13.87 -21.09
C LEU A 79 7.71 14.88 -21.22
N LYS A 80 8.79 14.73 -20.43
CA LYS A 80 9.96 15.60 -20.52
C LYS A 80 10.66 15.43 -21.87
N TYR A 81 10.86 14.19 -22.30
CA TYR A 81 11.45 13.87 -23.60
C TYR A 81 10.66 14.47 -24.76
N LEU A 82 9.32 14.35 -24.74
CA LEU A 82 8.46 14.96 -25.76
C LEU A 82 8.57 16.49 -25.78
N ASN A 83 8.57 17.12 -24.60
CA ASN A 83 8.68 18.57 -24.48
C ASN A 83 10.01 19.12 -25.00
N ASP A 84 11.12 18.43 -24.74
CA ASP A 84 12.45 18.82 -25.25
C ASP A 84 12.56 18.65 -26.78
N ARG A 85 11.81 17.70 -27.37
CA ARG A 85 11.71 17.54 -28.83
C ARG A 85 10.84 18.57 -29.52
N ILE A 86 9.79 19.08 -28.85
CA ILE A 86 8.93 20.14 -29.42
C ILE A 86 9.65 21.50 -29.39
N LYS A 87 10.56 21.69 -28.44
CA LYS A 87 11.26 22.97 -28.23
C LYS A 87 12.51 23.14 -29.11
N ASN A 88 13.04 22.07 -29.70
CA ASN A 88 14.11 22.07 -30.70
C ASN A 88 13.52 21.95 -32.11
#